data_AF-A0A1B1MIV0-F1
#
_entry.id   AF-A0A1B1MIV0-F1
#
_cell.length_a   1.000
_cell.length_b   1.000
_cell.length_c   1.000
_cell.angle_alpha   90.00
_cell.angle_beta   90.00
_cell.angle_gamma   90.00
#
_symmetry.space_group_name_H-M   'P 1'
#
loop_
_entity.id
_entity.type
_entity.pdbx_description
1 polymer ?
#
loop_
_entity_poly.entity_id
_entity_poly.type
_entity_poly.pdbx_seq_one_letter_code
_entity_poly.pdbx_strand_id
1 'polypeptide(L)' 'MHVAPLLAAGYGALDDEFKGDPFDLEGAVTAVALKIEDEGEARWIVNCLDVLQVFDREDVQLRLEPLLRQCVTLRV' A
#
# COMPACT_ATOMS: atom_id res chain seq x y z
N MET A 1 -8.83 -15.99 -8.90
CA MET A 1 -7.98 -15.05 -8.14
C MET A 1 -8.87 -13.94 -7.62
N HIS A 2 -9.02 -13.80 -6.31
CA HIS A 2 -9.84 -12.73 -5.74
C HIS A 2 -8.95 -11.49 -5.60
N VAL A 3 -9.32 -10.39 -6.25
CA VAL A 3 -8.56 -9.13 -6.27
C VAL A 3 -8.47 -8.51 -4.87
N ALA A 4 -9.51 -8.63 -4.06
CA ALA A 4 -9.57 -8.02 -2.72
C ALA A 4 -8.48 -8.53 -1.75
N PRO A 5 -8.22 -9.85 -1.62
CA PRO A 5 -7.08 -10.36 -0.84
C PRO A 5 -5.71 -9.81 -1.26
N LEU A 6 -5.46 -9.60 -2.55
CA LEU A 6 -4.17 -9.09 -3.04
C LEU A 6 -3.99 -7.61 -2.69
N LEU A 7 -5.04 -6.81 -2.88
CA LEU A 7 -5.03 -5.41 -2.47
C LEU A 7 -4.86 -5.27 -0.95
N ALA A 8 -5.50 -6.14 -0.16
CA ALA A 8 -5.32 -6.18 1.29
C ALA A 8 -3.89 -6.58 1.70
N ALA A 9 -3.30 -7.56 1.01
CA ALA A 9 -1.91 -7.97 1.26
C ALA A 9 -0.92 -6.84 0.91
N GLY A 10 -1.12 -6.16 -0.21
CA GLY A 10 -0.29 -5.01 -0.59
C GLY A 10 -0.45 -3.83 0.35
N TYR A 11 -1.67 -3.50 0.76
CA TYR A 11 -1.92 -2.48 1.78
C TYR A 11 -1.18 -2.83 3.09
N GLY A 12 -1.32 -4.07 3.56
CA GLY A 12 -0.65 -4.54 4.77
C GLY A 12 0.88 -4.48 4.66
N ALA A 13 1.44 -4.82 3.51
CA ALA A 13 2.89 -4.70 3.27
C ALA A 13 3.38 -3.25 3.43
N LEU A 14 2.62 -2.28 2.90
CA LEU A 14 2.96 -0.86 3.02
C LEU A 14 2.82 -0.35 4.46
N ASP A 15 1.78 -0.79 5.19
CA ASP A 15 1.58 -0.38 6.58
C ASP A 15 2.65 -0.99 7.51
N ASP A 16 3.01 -2.25 7.30
CA ASP A 16 4.05 -2.96 8.06
C ASP A 16 5.44 -2.31 7.85
N GLU A 17 5.78 -1.98 6.60
CA GLU A 17 7.08 -1.43 6.22
C GLU A 17 7.24 0.02 6.71
N PHE A 18 6.30 0.88 6.34
CA PHE A 18 6.47 2.33 6.55
C PHE A 18 5.83 2.83 7.83
N LYS A 19 4.88 2.11 8.42
CA LYS A 19 4.23 2.45 9.70
C LYS A 19 3.63 3.86 9.75
N GLY A 20 3.37 4.45 8.58
CA GLY A 20 2.83 5.80 8.42
C GLY A 20 3.85 6.87 8.09
N ASP A 21 5.13 6.50 7.95
CA ASP A 21 6.16 7.38 7.41
C ASP A 21 5.94 7.56 5.90
N PRO A 22 6.32 8.71 5.33
CA PRO A 22 6.24 8.93 3.89
C PRO A 22 7.21 8.02 3.10
N PHE A 23 6.81 7.64 1.88
CA PHE A 23 7.59 6.81 0.97
C PHE A 23 7.43 7.27 -0.48
N ASP A 24 8.37 6.93 -1.35
CA ASP A 24 8.19 7.15 -2.79
C ASP A 24 7.53 5.92 -3.46
N LEU A 25 7.17 6.08 -4.73
CA LEU A 25 6.50 5.02 -5.50
C LEU A 25 7.38 3.76 -5.65
N GLU A 26 8.70 3.93 -5.72
CA GLU A 26 9.64 2.80 -5.86
C GLU A 26 9.72 2.01 -4.56
N GLY A 27 9.78 2.69 -3.41
CA GLY A 27 9.68 2.12 -2.08
C GLY A 27 8.37 1.36 -1.88
N ALA A 28 7.25 1.92 -2.34
CA ALA A 28 5.96 1.24 -2.27
C ALA A 28 5.94 -0.08 -3.06
N VAL A 29 6.42 -0.06 -4.31
CA VAL A 29 6.49 -1.27 -5.15
C VAL A 29 7.43 -2.30 -4.53
N THR A 30 8.58 -1.87 -4.03
CA THR A 30 9.55 -2.75 -3.37
C THR A 30 8.96 -3.45 -2.14
N ALA A 31 8.31 -2.70 -1.26
CA ALA A 31 7.67 -3.25 -0.05
C ALA A 31 6.62 -4.33 -0.39
N VAL A 32 5.78 -4.07 -1.40
CA VAL A 32 4.76 -5.03 -1.85
C VAL A 32 5.42 -6.23 -2.54
N ALA A 33 6.41 -6.01 -3.40
CA ALA A 33 7.11 -7.09 -4.11
C ALA A 33 7.84 -8.04 -3.16
N LEU A 34 8.44 -7.52 -2.08
CA LEU A 34 9.05 -8.35 -1.03
C LEU A 34 8.03 -9.24 -0.31
N LYS A 35 6.76 -8.83 -0.25
CA LYS A 35 5.70 -9.58 0.42
C LYS A 35 5.09 -10.68 -0.46
N ILE A 36 4.94 -10.42 -1.75
CA ILE A 36 4.20 -11.30 -2.68
C ILE A 36 5.10 -12.01 -3.69
N GLU A 37 6.40 -11.68 -3.72
CA GLU A 37 7.42 -12.27 -4.59
C GLU A 37 7.17 -12.08 -6.10
N ASP A 38 6.38 -11.08 -6.49
CA ASP A 38 6.10 -10.70 -7.88
C ASP A 38 6.08 -9.17 -8.04
N GLU A 39 7.09 -8.61 -8.73
CA GLU A 39 7.21 -7.17 -8.96
C GLU A 39 6.14 -6.62 -9.92
N GLY A 40 5.76 -7.39 -10.93
CA GLY A 40 4.76 -6.97 -11.90
C GLY A 40 3.38 -6.85 -11.24
N GLU A 41 3.03 -7.83 -10.42
CA GLU A 41 1.84 -7.81 -9.60
C GLU A 41 1.90 -6.72 -8.53
N ALA A 42 3.06 -6.52 -7.89
CA ALA A 42 3.25 -5.46 -6.91
C ALA A 42 3.00 -4.07 -7.53
N ARG A 43 3.51 -3.83 -8.74
CA ARG A 43 3.28 -2.57 -9.46
C ARG A 43 1.81 -2.38 -9.82
N TRP A 44 1.11 -3.45 -10.21
CA TRP A 44 -0.33 -3.39 -10.43
C TRP A 44 -1.09 -3.07 -9.14
N ILE A 45 -0.76 -3.73 -8.02
CA ILE A 45 -1.38 -3.48 -6.72
C ILE A 45 -1.18 -2.03 -6.27
N VAL A 46 0.05 -1.52 -6.30
CA VAL A 46 0.34 -0.13 -5.90
C VAL A 46 -0.42 0.87 -6.76
N ASN A 47 -0.48 0.65 -8.08
CA ASN A 47 -1.27 1.49 -8.97
C ASN A 47 -2.79 1.43 -8.65
N CYS A 48 -3.31 0.25 -8.32
CA CYS A 48 -4.69 0.11 -7.87
C CYS A 48 -4.95 0.85 -6.55
N LEU A 49 -4.03 0.79 -5.58
CA LEU A 49 -4.16 1.53 -4.32
C LEU A 49 -4.11 3.05 -4.53
N ASP A 50 -3.27 3.54 -5.45
CA ASP A 50 -3.24 4.97 -5.82
C ASP A 50 -4.56 5.42 -6.46
N VAL A 51 -5.10 4.65 -7.40
CA VAL A 51 -6.40 4.95 -8.04
C VAL A 51 -7.56 4.92 -7.03
N LEU A 52 -7.48 4.04 -6.03
CA LEU A 52 -8.45 3.97 -4.93
C LEU A 52 -8.27 5.08 -3.88
N GLN A 53 -7.33 6.00 -4.09
CA GLN A 53 -7.06 7.14 -3.20
C GLN A 53 -6.66 6.70 -1.79
N VAL A 54 -5.92 5.60 -1.70
CA VAL A 54 -5.40 5.09 -0.43
C VAL A 54 -4.17 5.88 0.03
N PHE A 55 -3.54 6.63 -0.89
CA PHE A 55 -2.39 7.46 -0.60
C PHE A 55 -2.76 8.94 -0.51
N ASP A 56 -2.36 9.57 0.58
CA ASP A 56 -2.16 11.01 0.64
C ASP A 56 -0.87 11.37 -0.11
N ARG A 57 -0.87 12.54 -0.74
CA ARG A 57 0.31 13.08 -1.45
C ARG A 57 0.89 14.24 -0.67
N GLU A 58 2.12 14.08 -0.21
CA GLU A 58 2.96 15.13 0.39
C GLU A 58 4.10 15.43 -0.60
N ASP A 59 3.88 16.42 -1.48
CA ASP A 59 4.76 16.75 -2.62
C ASP A 59 5.05 15.54 -3.54
N VAL A 60 6.26 14.98 -3.44
CA VAL A 60 6.74 13.82 -4.22
C VAL A 60 6.62 12.51 -3.44
N GLN A 61 6.23 12.58 -2.18
CA GLN A 61 6.08 11.43 -1.30
C GLN A 61 4.61 11.05 -1.16
N LEU A 62 4.39 9.76 -0.97
CA LEU A 62 3.13 9.12 -0.69
C LEU A 62 3.10 8.73 0.78
N ARG A 63 1.90 8.75 1.35
CA ARG A 63 1.66 8.25 2.69
C ARG A 63 0.32 7.53 2.70
N LEU A 64 0.22 6.42 3.41
CA LEU A 64 -1.08 5.77 3.62
C LEU A 64 -2.03 6.73 4.36
N GLU A 65 -3.23 6.91 3.79
CA GLU A 65 -4.24 7.84 4.32
C GLU A 65 -4.55 7.50 5.79
N PRO A 66 -4.38 8.47 6.73
CA PRO A 66 -4.45 8.21 8.16
C PRO A 66 -5.76 7.61 8.65
N LEU A 67 -6.92 8.03 8.12
CA LEU A 67 -8.22 7.51 8.52
C LEU A 67 -8.41 6.07 8.04
N LEU A 68 -8.02 5.74 6.80
CA LEU A 68 -8.04 4.38 6.29
C LEU A 68 -7.17 3.45 7.16
N ARG A 69 -5.99 3.89 7.58
CA ARG A 69 -5.14 3.12 8.51
C ARG A 69 -5.84 2.83 9.83
N GLN A 70 -6.49 3.85 10.41
CA GLN A 70 -7.27 3.67 11.64
C GLN A 70 -8.47 2.74 11.43
N CYS A 71 -9.18 2.84 10.30
CA CYS A 71 -10.29 1.96 9.98
C CYS A 71 -9.87 0.49 9.87
N VAL A 72 -8.66 0.20 9.40
CA VAL A 72 -8.12 -1.16 9.31
C VAL A 72 -7.77 -1.71 10.70
N THR A 73 -7.22 -0.89 11.60
CA THR A 73 -6.89 -1.32 12.98
C THR A 73 -8.11 -1.53 13.87
N LEU A 74 -9.25 -0.92 13.53
CA LEU A 74 -10.53 -1.09 14.25
C LEU A 74 -11.25 -2.41 13.91
N ARG A 75 -10.76 -3.20 12.96
CA ARG A 75 -11.33 -4.52 12.66
C ARG A 75 -10.86 -5.52 13.72
N VAL A 76 -11.68 -5.70 14.75
CA VAL A 76 -11.61 -6.79 15.74
C VAL A 76 -12.38 -8.00 15.22
#